data_AF-U6Q2I4-F1
#
_entry.id   AF-U6Q2I4-F1
#
_cell.length_a   1.000
_cell.length_b   1.000
_cell.length_c   1.000
_cell.angle_alpha   90.00
_cell.angle_beta   90.00
_cell.angle_gamma   90.00
#
_symmetry.space_group_name_H-M   'P 1'
#
loop_
_entity.id
_entity.type
_entity.pdbx_description
1 polymer ?
#
loop_
_entity_poly.entity_id
_entity_poly.type
_entity_poly.pdbx_seq_one_letter_code
_entity_poly.pdbx_strand_id
1 'polypeptide(L)' 'MTKNINTNFDYNEEVKKCKTIDDVMGKNGLIQKLVKDVLENILEGEMEE' A
#
# COMPACT_ATOMS: atom_id res chain seq x y z
N MET A 1 6.21 8.71 18.51
CA MET A 1 6.89 7.51 17.95
C MET A 1 6.87 7.67 16.44
N THR A 2 7.90 8.29 15.87
CA THR A 2 7.98 8.51 14.43
C THR A 2 8.23 7.17 13.77
N LYS A 3 7.16 6.56 13.26
CA LYS A 3 7.26 5.34 12.48
C LYS A 3 7.91 5.77 11.17
N ASN A 4 9.20 5.54 11.03
CA ASN A 4 9.86 5.56 9.72
C ASN A 4 9.23 4.43 8.91
N ILE A 5 8.12 4.73 8.24
CA ILE A 5 7.55 3.83 7.25
C ILE A 5 8.44 3.99 6.03
N ASN A 6 9.56 3.26 6.03
CA ASN A 6 10.36 3.09 4.83
C ASN A 6 9.61 2.10 3.92
N THR A 7 8.43 2.51 3.46
CA THR A 7 7.59 1.80 2.49
C THR A 7 7.87 2.40 1.13
N ASN A 8 9.06 2.11 0.59
CA ASN A 8 9.24 2.21 -0.85
C ASN A 8 8.41 1.09 -1.50
N PHE A 9 7.10 1.32 -1.64
CA PHE A 9 6.20 0.42 -2.34
C PHE A 9 6.52 0.51 -3.84
N ASP A 10 7.35 -0.42 -4.31
CA ASP A 10 7.65 -0.53 -5.73
C ASP A 10 6.51 -1.28 -6.43
N TYR A 11 5.62 -0.51 -7.05
CA TYR A 11 4.52 -1.04 -7.85
C TYR A 11 4.98 -2.05 -8.91
N ASN A 12 6.09 -1.78 -9.59
CA ASN A 12 6.56 -2.64 -10.68
C ASN A 12 7.06 -4.00 -10.15
N GLU A 13 7.72 -4.01 -9.00
CA GLU A 13 8.13 -5.26 -8.35
C GLU A 13 6.95 -6.03 -7.75
N GLU A 14 5.95 -5.34 -7.21
CA GLU A 14 4.76 -6.01 -6.64
C GLU A 14 3.83 -6.57 -7.73
N VAL A 15 3.67 -5.89 -8.87
CA VAL A 15 2.89 -6.41 -10.01
C VAL A 15 3.50 -7.70 -10.57
N LYS A 16 4.83 -7.79 -10.66
CA LYS A 16 5.53 -9.01 -11.12
C LYS A 16 5.24 -10.24 -10.24
N LYS A 17 4.86 -10.03 -8.97
CA LYS A 17 4.52 -11.11 -8.04
C LYS A 17 3.09 -11.60 -8.20
N CYS A 18 2.21 -10.80 -8.81
CA CYS A 18 0.82 -11.16 -9.04
C CYS A 18 0.70 -12.15 -10.21
N LYS A 19 0.06 -13.29 -9.98
CA LYS A 19 -0.14 -14.35 -10.99
C LYS A 19 -1.61 -14.63 -11.26
N THR A 20 -2.47 -14.30 -10.31
CA THR A 20 -3.90 -14.55 -10.33
C THR A 20 -4.69 -13.28 -10.01
N ILE A 21 -5.98 -13.29 -10.34
CA ILE A 21 -6.88 -12.20 -9.96
C ILE A 21 -6.93 -12.04 -8.44
N ASP A 22 -6.82 -13.13 -7.69
CA ASP A 22 -6.78 -13.08 -6.22
C ASP A 22 -5.53 -12.35 -5.70
N ASP A 23 -4.38 -12.43 -6.38
CA ASP A 23 -3.19 -11.66 -5.99
C ASP A 23 -3.39 -10.14 -6.17
N VAL A 24 -4.30 -9.74 -7.06
CA VAL A 24 -4.62 -8.34 -7.34
C VAL A 24 -5.76 -7.83 -6.46
N MET A 25 -6.88 -8.55 -6.45
CA MET A 25 -8.16 -8.12 -5.87
C MET A 25 -8.56 -8.89 -4.61
N GLY A 26 -7.88 -9.99 -4.30
CA GLY A 26 -8.16 -10.83 -3.14
C GLY A 26 -7.68 -10.21 -1.83
N LYS A 27 -7.79 -10.99 -0.75
CA LYS A 27 -7.37 -10.57 0.59
C LYS A 27 -5.86 -10.33 0.61
N ASN A 28 -5.43 -9.15 1.04
CA ASN A 28 -4.05 -8.67 0.96
C ASN A 28 -3.52 -8.51 -0.47
N GLY A 29 -4.42 -8.45 -1.46
CA GLY A 29 -4.07 -8.22 -2.85
C GLY A 29 -3.47 -6.84 -3.09
N LEU A 30 -2.88 -6.67 -4.27
CA LEU A 30 -2.20 -5.44 -4.67
C LEU A 30 -3.06 -4.18 -4.45
N ILE A 31 -4.34 -4.23 -4.82
CA ILE A 31 -5.25 -3.09 -4.66
C ILE A 31 -5.47 -2.73 -3.19
N GLN A 32 -5.58 -3.72 -2.30
CA GLN A 32 -5.76 -3.44 -0.88
C GLN A 32 -4.52 -2.79 -0.26
N LYS A 33 -3.32 -3.21 -0.68
CA LYS A 33 -2.06 -2.59 -0.23
C LYS A 33 -1.96 -1.12 -0.68
N LEU A 34 -2.32 -0.84 -1.94
CA LEU A 34 -2.34 0.51 -2.49
C LEU A 34 -3.34 1.42 -1.77
N VAL A 35 -4.57 0.94 -1.57
CA VAL A 35 -5.61 1.71 -0.86
C VAL A 35 -5.19 1.99 0.57
N LYS A 36 -4.58 1.02 1.26
CA LYS A 36 -4.08 1.20 2.61
C LYS A 36 -3.03 2.32 2.68
N ASP A 37 -2.07 2.32 1.77
CA ASP A 37 -1.02 3.34 1.71
C ASP A 37 -1.60 4.75 1.48
N VAL A 38 -2.55 4.88 0.55
CA VAL A 38 -3.26 6.15 0.32
C VAL A 38 -3.99 6.62 1.59
N LEU A 39 -4.69 5.72 2.28
CA LEU A 39 -5.41 6.07 3.51
C LEU A 39 -4.46 6.47 4.64
N GLU A 40 -3.34 5.76 4.82
CA GLU A 40 -2.33 6.11 5.83
C GLU A 40 -1.77 7.51 5.56
N ASN A 41 -1.44 7.85 4.30
CA ASN A 41 -0.96 9.19 3.93
C ASN A 41 -2.00 10.30 4.16
N ILE A 42 -3.28 10.06 3.86
CA ILE A 42 -4.35 11.05 4.13
C ILE A 42 -4.45 11.31 5.64
N LEU A 43 -4.47 10.25 6.44
CA LEU A 43 -4.59 10.36 7.90
C LEU A 43 -3.36 11.03 8.53
N GLU A 44 -2.17 10.76 8.02
CA GLU A 44 -0.94 11.44 8.45
C GLU A 44 -0.98 12.93 8.10
N GLY A 45 -1.41 13.28 6.88
CA GLY A 45 -1.56 14.67 6.46
C GLY A 45 -2.56 15.46 7.30
N GLU A 46 -3.66 14.84 7.74
CA GLU A 46 -4.65 15.46 8.64
C GLU A 46 -4.16 15.65 10.09
N MET A 47 -3.13 14.91 10.53
CA MET A 47 -2.56 15.06 11.87
C MET A 47 -1.40 16.06 11.93
N GLU A 48 -0.82 16.41 10.78
CA GLU A 48 0.25 17.41 10.66
C GLU A 48 -0.28 18.85 10.46
N GLU A 49 -1.59 19.03 10.25
CA GLU A 49 -2.35 20.30 10.39
C GLU A 49 -2.91 20.50 11.81
#